data_AF-A0A2T0HQG0-F1
#
_entry.id   AF-A0A2T0HQG0-F1
#
_cell.length_a   1.000
_cell.length_b   1.000
_cell.length_c   1.000
_cell.angle_alpha   90.00
_cell.angle_beta   90.00
_cell.angle_gamma   90.00
#
_symmetry.space_group_name_H-M   'P 1'
#
loop_
_entity.id
_entity.type
_entity.pdbx_description
1 polymer ?
#
loop_
_entity_poly.entity_id
_entity_poly.type
_entity_poly.pdbx_seq_one_letter_code
_entity_poly.pdbx_strand_id
1 'polypeptide(L)'
;MSKPKNEPAFPVNSVADHEFTGATLRDYFATHTAIDHDEVGVRYAAAIVGRDMPDFAADPLGNSAFWAEYRARMRYIEADAMLAARST
;
A
#
# COMPACT_ATOMS: atom_id res chain seq x y z
N MET A 1 -4.81 22.70 -10.33
CA MET A 1 -4.76 21.55 -11.27
C MET A 1 -4.31 20.34 -10.47
N SER A 2 -5.16 19.30 -10.34
CA SER A 2 -4.77 18.06 -9.65
C SER A 2 -3.70 17.35 -10.48
N LYS A 3 -2.59 16.94 -9.86
CA LYS A 3 -1.54 16.17 -10.56
C LYS A 3 -2.04 14.76 -10.88
N PRO A 4 -1.63 14.16 -12.02
CA PRO A 4 -1.96 12.78 -12.35
C PRO A 4 -1.49 11.78 -11.28
N LYS A 5 -2.35 10.82 -10.93
CA LYS A 5 -2.16 9.84 -9.84
C LYS A 5 -0.93 8.93 -10.01
N ASN A 6 -0.39 8.84 -11.23
CA ASN A 6 0.66 7.89 -11.64
C ASN A 6 1.92 8.58 -12.19
N GLU A 7 2.26 9.78 -11.70
CA GLU A 7 3.54 10.41 -12.06
C GLU A 7 4.73 9.54 -11.62
N PRO A 8 5.87 9.60 -12.34
CA PRO A 8 7.11 8.98 -11.88
C PRO A 8 7.46 9.43 -10.46
N ALA A 9 7.93 8.50 -9.62
CA ALA A 9 8.33 8.84 -8.26
C ALA A 9 9.53 9.81 -8.22
N PHE A 10 10.41 9.73 -9.22
CA PHE A 10 11.61 10.54 -9.37
C PHE A 10 11.66 11.18 -10.76
N PRO A 11 12.23 12.40 -10.90
CA PRO A 11 12.47 12.99 -12.22
C PRO A 11 13.44 12.11 -13.02
N VAL A 12 13.08 11.79 -14.26
CA VAL A 12 13.88 10.95 -15.16
C VAL A 12 15.07 11.77 -15.69
N ASN A 13 16.16 11.84 -14.93
CA ASN A 13 17.31 12.70 -15.26
C ASN A 13 18.48 11.97 -15.94
N SER A 14 18.50 10.64 -16.00
CA SER A 14 19.49 9.87 -16.77
C SER A 14 19.12 8.38 -16.75
N VAL A 15 19.26 7.71 -17.89
CA VAL A 15 19.05 6.26 -18.07
C VAL A 15 20.17 5.40 -17.45
N ALA A 16 21.16 6.01 -16.78
CA ALA A 16 22.43 5.32 -16.53
C ALA A 16 22.68 4.78 -15.11
N ASP A 17 22.05 5.23 -14.01
CA ASP A 17 22.57 4.82 -12.68
C ASP A 17 21.60 4.56 -11.52
N HIS A 18 20.28 4.66 -11.67
CA HIS A 18 19.35 4.22 -10.61
C HIS A 18 18.16 3.44 -11.19
N GLU A 19 18.22 2.11 -11.06
CA GLU A 19 17.17 1.14 -11.43
C GLU A 19 15.93 1.29 -10.54
N PHE A 20 15.18 2.37 -10.70
CA PHE A 20 13.76 2.39 -10.37
C PHE A 20 12.97 2.76 -11.63
N THR A 21 13.23 2.05 -12.73
CA THR A 21 12.45 2.19 -13.95
C THR A 21 11.03 1.64 -13.71
N GLY A 22 10.02 2.50 -13.86
CA GLY A 22 8.60 2.10 -13.82
C GLY A 22 7.87 2.26 -12.49
N ALA A 23 8.53 2.67 -11.40
CA ALA A 23 7.85 2.95 -10.14
C ALA A 23 7.09 4.29 -10.19
N THR A 24 5.78 4.25 -9.99
CA THR A 24 4.99 5.48 -9.83
C THR A 24 5.20 6.07 -8.44
N LEU A 25 4.88 7.34 -8.26
CA LEU A 25 4.90 8.00 -6.96
C LEU A 25 3.93 7.34 -5.96
N ARG A 26 2.87 6.71 -6.46
CA ARG A 26 1.96 5.85 -5.70
C ARG A 26 2.67 4.61 -5.16
N ASP A 27 3.45 3.93 -5.99
CA ASP A 27 4.24 2.75 -5.59
C ASP A 27 5.35 3.11 -4.61
N TYR A 28 5.96 4.28 -4.80
CA TYR A 28 6.93 4.82 -3.84
C TYR A 28 6.31 5.01 -2.45
N PHE A 29 5.16 5.68 -2.35
CA PHE A 29 4.47 5.81 -1.06
C PHE A 29 4.02 4.46 -0.51
N ALA A 30 3.49 3.56 -1.34
CA ALA A 30 3.05 2.24 -0.90
C ALA A 30 4.22 1.39 -0.35
N THR A 31 5.44 1.58 -0.84
CA THR A 31 6.62 0.83 -0.36
C THR A 31 7.28 1.44 0.88
N HIS A 32 7.13 2.75 1.09
CA HIS A 32 7.78 3.49 2.18
C HIS A 32 6.86 3.80 3.37
N THR A 33 5.57 3.49 3.25
CA THR A 33 4.61 3.58 4.36
C THR A 33 4.88 2.47 5.36
N ALA A 34 5.17 2.86 6.61
CA ALA A 34 5.20 1.94 7.73
C ALA A 34 3.75 1.60 8.08
N ILE A 35 3.36 0.34 7.87
CA ILE A 35 2.07 -0.13 8.41
C ILE A 35 2.30 -0.38 9.89
N ASP A 36 1.87 0.56 10.72
CA ASP A 36 1.75 0.29 12.14
C ASP A 36 0.59 -0.69 12.31
N HIS A 37 0.87 -1.88 12.83
CA HIS A 37 -0.16 -2.86 13.16
C HIS A 37 -0.81 -2.46 14.49
N ASP A 38 -1.40 -1.28 14.52
CA ASP A 38 -2.13 -0.81 15.68
C ASP A 38 -3.41 -1.65 15.88
N GLU A 39 -3.92 -1.66 17.11
CA GLU A 39 -5.14 -2.41 17.46
C GLU A 39 -6.34 -2.01 16.59
N VAL A 40 -6.34 -0.77 16.08
CA VAL A 40 -7.38 -0.23 15.22
C VAL A 40 -7.36 -0.91 13.85
N GLY A 41 -6.19 -1.01 13.21
CA GLY A 41 -6.02 -1.67 11.91
C GLY A 41 -6.41 -3.15 11.94
N VAL A 42 -6.03 -3.86 13.01
CA VAL A 42 -6.42 -5.27 13.21
C VAL A 42 -7.93 -5.43 13.32
N ARG A 43 -8.62 -4.53 14.05
CA ARG A 43 -10.08 -4.59 14.25
C ARG A 43 -10.87 -4.47 12.94
N TYR A 44 -10.38 -3.70 11.97
CA TYR A 44 -11.07 -3.47 10.69
C TYR A 44 -10.51 -4.29 9.53
N ALA A 45 -9.59 -5.22 9.78
CA ALA A 45 -8.92 -5.98 8.74
C ALA A 45 -9.90 -6.70 7.80
N ALA A 46 -10.94 -7.33 8.34
CA ALA A 46 -11.95 -8.03 7.54
C ALA A 46 -12.73 -7.08 6.61
N ALA A 47 -13.05 -5.87 7.10
CA ALA A 47 -13.72 -4.85 6.29
C ALA A 47 -12.80 -4.33 5.17
N ILE A 48 -11.51 -4.15 5.45
CA ILE A 48 -10.52 -3.68 4.47
C ILE A 48 -10.25 -4.73 3.39
N VAL A 49 -10.18 -6.00 3.76
CA VAL A 49 -10.01 -7.11 2.81
C VAL A 49 -11.33 -7.46 2.10
N GLY A 50 -12.47 -7.18 2.73
CA GLY A 50 -13.81 -7.48 2.18
C GLY A 50 -14.22 -8.94 2.30
N ARG A 51 -13.62 -9.68 3.24
CA ARG A 51 -13.98 -11.06 3.60
C ARG A 51 -13.60 -11.34 5.05
N ASP A 52 -14.20 -12.38 5.62
CA ASP A 52 -13.86 -12.82 6.97
C ASP A 52 -12.42 -13.32 7.06
N MET A 53 -11.78 -13.05 8.20
CA MET A 53 -10.45 -13.53 8.50
C MET A 53 -10.52 -15.04 8.81
N PRO A 54 -9.76 -15.90 8.09
CA PRO A 54 -9.69 -17.32 8.42
C PRO A 54 -9.13 -17.53 9.83
N ASP A 55 -9.66 -18.50 10.57
CA ASP A 55 -9.07 -18.88 11.85
C ASP A 55 -7.65 -19.46 11.63
N PHE A 56 -6.68 -18.99 12.40
CA PHE A 56 -5.29 -19.40 12.23
C PHE A 56 -5.07 -20.87 12.61
N ALA A 57 -5.77 -21.36 13.63
CA ALA A 57 -5.62 -22.75 14.08
C ALA A 57 -6.20 -23.74 13.05
N ALA A 58 -7.32 -23.39 12.40
CA ALA A 58 -7.94 -24.20 11.36
C ALA A 58 -7.30 -24.03 9.96
N ASP A 59 -6.87 -22.82 9.60
CA ASP A 59 -6.30 -22.50 8.27
C ASP A 59 -5.15 -21.46 8.37
N PRO A 60 -3.93 -21.90 8.74
CA PRO A 60 -2.80 -20.99 8.93
C PRO A 60 -2.32 -20.34 7.63
N LEU A 61 -2.45 -21.01 6.48
CA LEU A 61 -2.04 -20.47 5.19
C LEU A 61 -3.04 -19.42 4.69
N GLY A 62 -4.35 -19.68 4.80
CA GLY A 62 -5.38 -18.71 4.45
C GLY A 62 -5.35 -17.48 5.37
N ASN A 63 -5.09 -17.66 6.67
CA ASN A 63 -4.89 -16.56 7.59
C ASN A 63 -3.65 -15.72 7.22
N SER A 64 -2.53 -16.36 6.89
CA SER A 64 -1.32 -15.66 6.44
C SER A 64 -1.54 -14.86 5.14
N ALA A 65 -2.25 -15.45 4.18
CA ALA A 65 -2.63 -14.81 2.93
C ALA A 65 -3.56 -13.61 3.17
N PHE A 66 -4.53 -13.75 4.07
CA PHE A 66 -5.41 -12.65 4.49
C PHE A 66 -4.60 -11.46 5.03
N TRP A 67 -3.65 -11.69 5.92
CA TRP A 67 -2.83 -10.62 6.47
C TRP A 67 -1.89 -9.98 5.44
N ALA A 68 -1.37 -10.76 4.49
CA ALA A 68 -0.59 -10.22 3.38
C ALA A 68 -1.44 -9.29 2.50
N GLU A 69 -2.67 -9.69 2.19
CA GLU A 69 -3.63 -8.91 1.43
C GLU A 69 -4.03 -7.62 2.16
N TYR A 70 -4.37 -7.70 3.45
CA TYR A 70 -4.64 -6.54 4.30
C TYR A 70 -3.50 -5.52 4.22
N ARG A 71 -2.26 -5.99 4.43
CA ARG A 71 -1.07 -5.12 4.38
C ARG A 71 -0.87 -4.48 3.01
N ALA A 72 -1.11 -5.21 1.93
CA ALA A 72 -1.03 -4.65 0.59
C ALA A 72 -2.07 -3.54 0.37
N ARG A 73 -3.32 -3.77 0.78
CA ARG A 73 -4.40 -2.78 0.64
C ARG A 73 -4.15 -1.52 1.47
N MET A 74 -3.73 -1.66 2.72
CA MET A 74 -3.44 -0.52 3.60
C MET A 74 -2.38 0.42 3.02
N ARG A 75 -1.26 -0.13 2.51
CA ARG A 75 -0.22 0.65 1.84
C ARG A 75 -0.75 1.51 0.70
N TYR A 76 -1.64 0.95 -0.12
CA TYR A 76 -2.20 1.70 -1.24
C TYR A 76 -3.29 2.71 -0.81
N ILE A 77 -4.02 2.45 0.29
CA ILE A 77 -4.94 3.43 0.89
C ILE A 77 -4.14 4.64 1.39
N GLU A 78 -3.06 4.41 2.13
CA GLU A 78 -2.20 5.48 2.64
C GLU A 78 -1.49 6.23 1.52
N ALA A 79 -0.95 5.51 0.53
CA ALA A 79 -0.35 6.13 -0.66
C ALA A 79 -1.34 7.05 -1.40
N ASP A 80 -2.59 6.61 -1.54
CA ASP A 80 -3.65 7.40 -2.17
C ASP A 80 -4.01 8.63 -1.32
N ALA A 81 -4.03 8.50 0.01
CA ALA A 81 -4.25 9.62 0.93
C ALA A 81 -3.10 10.65 0.86
N MET A 82 -1.84 10.21 0.78
CA MET A 82 -0.68 11.08 0.61
C MET A 82 -0.72 11.85 -0.71
N LEU A 83 -1.11 11.20 -1.81
CA LEU A 83 -1.29 11.85 -3.10
C LEU A 83 -2.42 12.89 -3.07
N ALA A 84 -3.53 12.57 -2.41
CA ALA A 84 -4.64 13.50 -2.23
C ALA A 84 -4.22 14.75 -1.43
N ALA A 85 -3.51 14.57 -0.31
CA ALA A 85 -3.02 15.66 0.53
C ALA A 85 -2.00 16.58 -0.17
N ARG A 86 -1.33 16.10 -1.22
CA ARG A 86 -0.40 16.91 -2.04
C ARG A 86 -1.08 17.68 -3.16
N SER A 87 -2.35 17.39 -3.41
CA SER A 87 -3.14 18.04 -4.46
C SER A 87 -3.95 19.24 -3.95
N THR A 88 -3.92 19.49 -2.64
CA THR A 88 -4.45 20.68 -1.95
C THR A 88 -3.37 21.72 -1.75
#